data_AF-A0A0V0QJD1-F1
#
_entry.id   AF-A0A0V0QJD1-F1
#
_cell.length_a   1.000
_cell.length_b   1.000
_cell.length_c   1.000
_cell.angle_alpha   90.00
_cell.angle_beta   90.00
_cell.angle_gamma   90.00
#
_symmetry.space_group_name_H-M   'P 1'
#
loop_
_entity.id
_entity.type
_entity.pdbx_description
1 polymer ?
#
loop_
_entity_poly.entity_id
_entity_poly.type
_entity_poly.pdbx_seq_one_letter_code
_entity_poly.pdbx_strand_id
1 'polypeptide(L)'
;MEGGDIECTAEMEEIMEKLKLLNYEKDFVQKTGNKSLNRAYFAIQTNSSEQFNTFKQVIEWLFKLNEIRGVDFFSDPNTIAQNILFEMKSLGHEYDFPPLKLVKGAGYYVCQVLLDLVNLTLSKKFKFKKPIQEKSRDQVADEGAGDIGGDDKDLIQDDNMSIDSEDDLEDAIGNDFQRANEIDEDKAVIESKITFKEWTIECQRVAPKLVINPKSDTKEWRSHIESLKTYQDNIRKQLPDSRTKLERVSEQLGRVLDSISKSEKNINSNMNDMGGEYREKSQKLKQIMVVYNNLNSSVKEMGEQYRQLTEKYEQIESKINDHGENVTNTSPVVKIKTAIQKIKTDIKQMDLRIGVLNHTVLQHKLTAKKNYDGSGGEIEHLKVGQKDNIEELEEF
;
A
#
# COMPACT_ATOMS: atom_id res chain seq x y z
N MET A 1 11.13 11.71 -0.12
CA MET A 1 10.44 10.51 0.39
C MET A 1 9.86 9.64 -0.72
N GLU A 2 9.68 10.14 -1.96
CA GLU A 2 9.08 9.35 -3.06
C GLU A 2 10.01 8.36 -3.77
N GLY A 3 11.34 8.48 -3.62
CA GLY A 3 12.29 7.55 -4.28
C GLY A 3 12.37 6.17 -3.65
N GLY A 4 12.26 6.07 -2.32
CA GLY A 4 12.40 4.80 -1.59
C GLY A 4 11.20 3.87 -1.76
N ASP A 5 9.99 4.42 -1.93
CA ASP A 5 8.77 3.62 -2.09
C ASP A 5 8.71 2.93 -3.46
N ILE A 6 9.24 3.58 -4.52
CA ILE A 6 9.34 3.00 -5.86
C ILE A 6 10.37 1.86 -5.88
N GLU A 7 11.51 2.06 -5.22
CA GLU A 7 12.57 1.04 -5.10
C GLU A 7 12.08 -0.19 -4.31
N CYS A 8 11.33 0.02 -3.21
CA CYS A 8 10.69 -1.05 -2.45
C CYS A 8 9.70 -1.89 -3.27
N THR A 9 8.93 -1.24 -4.16
CA THR A 9 7.99 -1.99 -5.02
C THR A 9 8.71 -2.85 -6.05
N ALA A 10 9.83 -2.37 -6.60
CA ALA A 10 10.65 -3.14 -7.52
C ALA A 10 11.34 -4.33 -6.82
N GLU A 11 11.90 -4.12 -5.62
CA GLU A 11 12.47 -5.19 -4.79
C GLU A 11 11.42 -6.27 -4.47
N MET A 12 10.18 -5.86 -4.15
CA MET A 12 9.10 -6.81 -3.86
C MET A 12 8.66 -7.60 -5.10
N GLU A 13 8.64 -6.99 -6.29
CA GLU A 13 8.39 -7.73 -7.53
C GLU A 13 9.48 -8.78 -7.78
N GLU A 14 10.75 -8.42 -7.60
CA GLU A 14 11.88 -9.33 -7.73
C GLU A 14 11.82 -10.48 -6.70
N ILE A 15 11.50 -10.17 -5.45
CA ILE A 15 11.28 -11.17 -4.40
C ILE A 15 10.17 -12.16 -4.82
N MET A 16 9.05 -11.65 -5.34
CA MET A 16 7.93 -12.50 -5.76
C MET A 16 8.30 -13.43 -6.92
N GLU A 17 9.04 -12.95 -7.90
CA GLU A 17 9.54 -13.79 -9.01
C GLU A 17 10.49 -14.88 -8.51
N LYS A 18 11.42 -14.52 -7.62
CA LYS A 18 12.36 -15.49 -7.03
C LYS A 18 11.69 -16.49 -6.10
N LEU A 19 10.67 -16.08 -5.34
CA LEU A 19 9.84 -16.99 -4.55
C LEU A 19 9.10 -18.00 -5.43
N LYS A 20 8.60 -17.58 -6.60
CA LYS A 20 7.98 -18.51 -7.58
C LYS A 20 8.98 -19.54 -8.09
N LEU A 21 10.23 -19.14 -8.35
CA LEU A 21 11.30 -20.08 -8.74
C LEU A 21 11.60 -21.13 -7.64
N LEU A 22 11.34 -20.79 -6.38
CA LEU A 22 11.45 -21.69 -5.22
C LEU A 22 10.17 -22.50 -4.94
N ASN A 23 9.20 -22.55 -5.87
CA ASN A 23 7.91 -23.24 -5.73
C ASN A 23 7.06 -22.78 -4.53
N TYR A 24 7.15 -21.49 -4.17
CA TYR A 24 6.39 -20.86 -3.08
C TYR A 24 4.88 -21.20 -3.07
N GLU A 25 4.23 -21.24 -4.24
CA GLU A 25 2.79 -21.53 -4.35
C GLU A 25 2.41 -22.96 -3.93
N LYS A 26 3.30 -23.94 -4.13
CA LYS A 26 3.04 -25.33 -3.73
C LYS A 26 3.54 -25.64 -2.32
N ASP A 27 4.73 -25.14 -1.98
CA ASP A 27 5.38 -25.53 -0.73
C ASP A 27 5.03 -24.66 0.47
N PHE A 28 4.68 -23.38 0.25
CA PHE A 28 4.31 -22.46 1.33
C PHE A 28 2.80 -22.21 1.36
N VAL A 29 2.20 -21.77 0.25
CA VAL A 29 0.78 -21.35 0.20
C VAL A 29 -0.17 -22.51 0.51
N GLN A 30 0.05 -23.70 -0.07
CA GLN A 30 -0.80 -24.87 0.21
C GLN A 30 -0.62 -25.45 1.62
N LYS A 31 0.57 -25.35 2.22
CA LYS A 31 0.85 -25.93 3.55
C LYS A 31 0.47 -25.01 4.71
N THR A 32 0.54 -23.69 4.52
CA THR A 32 0.20 -22.70 5.55
C THR A 32 -1.23 -22.18 5.44
N GLY A 33 -1.94 -22.44 4.33
CA GLY A 33 -3.31 -21.95 4.11
C GLY A 33 -3.41 -20.44 3.92
N ASN A 34 -2.27 -19.76 3.74
CA ASN A 34 -2.20 -18.33 3.53
C ASN A 34 -2.72 -17.92 2.15
N LYS A 35 -3.22 -16.69 2.05
CA LYS A 35 -3.51 -16.07 0.74
C LYS A 35 -2.21 -15.87 -0.02
N SER A 36 -2.25 -16.00 -1.35
CA SER A 36 -1.10 -15.67 -2.20
C SER A 36 -0.65 -14.23 -1.94
N LEU A 37 0.65 -14.03 -1.76
CA LEU A 37 1.24 -12.70 -1.57
C LEU A 37 0.97 -11.83 -2.80
N ASN A 38 0.52 -10.59 -2.57
CA ASN A 38 0.38 -9.58 -3.62
C ASN A 38 1.77 -8.99 -3.96
N ARG A 39 1.95 -8.52 -5.20
CA ARG A 39 3.20 -7.92 -5.71
C ARG A 39 3.70 -6.71 -4.93
N ALA A 40 2.83 -6.04 -4.16
CA ALA A 40 3.18 -4.92 -3.30
C ALA A 40 3.01 -5.22 -1.79
N TYR A 41 2.84 -6.49 -1.41
CA TYR A 41 2.36 -6.85 -0.07
C TYR A 41 3.29 -6.43 1.08
N PHE A 42 4.62 -6.56 0.92
CA PHE A 42 5.58 -6.06 1.92
C PHE A 42 6.11 -4.67 1.60
N ALA A 43 5.90 -4.16 0.38
CA ALA A 43 6.32 -2.80 -0.01
C ALA A 43 5.43 -1.72 0.62
N ILE A 44 4.11 -1.94 0.65
CA ILE A 44 3.13 -0.97 1.15
C ILE A 44 2.62 -1.41 2.52
N GLN A 45 2.71 -0.53 3.52
CA GLN A 45 2.13 -0.77 4.84
C GLN A 45 0.59 -0.83 4.73
N THR A 46 0.00 -1.96 5.09
CA THR A 46 -1.47 -2.12 5.21
C THR A 46 -1.82 -2.44 6.65
N ASN A 47 -1.58 -3.69 7.07
CA ASN A 47 -1.81 -4.14 8.44
C ASN A 47 -0.51 -4.63 9.06
N SER A 48 0.11 -3.81 9.92
CA SER A 48 1.43 -4.08 10.49
C SER A 48 1.54 -5.43 11.21
N SER A 49 0.54 -5.80 12.01
CA SER A 49 0.57 -7.06 12.76
C SER A 49 0.40 -8.29 11.86
N GLU A 50 -0.47 -8.20 10.86
CA GLU A 50 -0.68 -9.28 9.89
C GLU A 50 0.53 -9.43 8.97
N GLN A 51 1.04 -8.33 8.44
CA GLN A 51 2.22 -8.29 7.58
C GLN A 51 3.46 -8.83 8.32
N PHE A 52 3.66 -8.46 9.59
CA PHE A 52 4.75 -9.02 10.39
C PHE A 52 4.60 -10.53 10.60
N ASN A 53 3.38 -11.02 10.85
CA ASN A 53 3.14 -12.46 10.99
C ASN A 53 3.39 -13.21 9.67
N THR A 54 2.95 -12.67 8.54
CA THR A 54 3.25 -13.26 7.23
C THR A 54 4.75 -13.22 6.93
N PHE A 55 5.44 -12.10 7.22
CA PHE A 55 6.88 -11.95 7.06
C PHE A 55 7.64 -12.99 7.88
N LYS A 56 7.30 -13.13 9.17
CA LYS A 56 7.83 -14.15 10.06
C LYS A 56 7.69 -15.56 9.47
N GLN A 57 6.51 -15.92 8.97
CA GLN A 57 6.27 -17.25 8.40
C GLN A 57 7.10 -17.50 7.13
N VAL A 58 7.24 -16.48 6.28
CA VAL A 58 8.07 -16.58 5.06
C VAL A 58 9.55 -16.74 5.43
N ILE A 59 10.05 -15.96 6.38
CA ILE A 59 11.43 -16.08 6.88
C ILE A 59 11.67 -17.45 7.52
N GLU A 60 10.75 -17.94 8.34
CA GLU A 60 10.84 -19.28 8.94
C GLU A 60 10.92 -20.37 7.87
N TRP A 61 10.13 -20.25 6.80
CA TRP A 61 10.19 -21.17 5.67
C TRP A 61 11.53 -21.10 4.92
N LEU A 62 12.03 -19.90 4.63
CA LEU A 62 13.30 -19.70 3.95
C LEU A 62 14.50 -20.17 4.80
N PHE A 63 14.46 -19.99 6.13
CA PHE A 63 15.44 -20.55 7.05
C PHE A 63 15.44 -22.07 7.06
N LYS A 64 14.26 -22.72 7.04
CA LYS A 64 14.16 -24.18 6.88
C LYS A 64 14.80 -24.65 5.57
N LEU A 65 14.62 -23.90 4.48
CA LEU A 65 15.24 -24.22 3.19
C LEU A 65 16.76 -24.05 3.18
N ASN A 66 17.29 -23.11 3.98
CA ASN A 66 18.72 -22.88 4.18
C ASN A 66 19.33 -23.74 5.30
N GLU A 67 18.59 -24.73 5.82
CA GLU A 67 19.04 -25.65 6.89
C GLU A 67 19.37 -24.97 8.22
N ILE A 68 18.92 -23.75 8.42
CA ILE A 68 19.00 -23.05 9.72
C ILE A 68 17.88 -23.59 10.61
N ARG A 69 18.27 -24.19 11.74
CA ARG A 69 17.35 -24.75 12.74
C ARG A 69 17.65 -24.13 14.09
N GLY A 70 16.59 -23.82 14.86
CA GLY A 70 16.73 -23.37 16.25
C GLY A 70 16.40 -21.90 16.52
N VAL A 71 15.95 -21.15 15.51
CA VAL A 71 15.47 -19.77 15.71
C VAL A 71 14.14 -19.80 16.47
N ASP A 72 14.11 -19.14 17.63
CA ASP A 72 12.86 -18.99 18.39
C ASP A 72 11.96 -17.95 17.71
N PHE A 73 10.86 -18.45 17.17
CA PHE A 73 9.81 -17.68 16.52
C PHE A 73 8.57 -17.53 17.41
N PHE A 74 8.57 -18.01 18.66
CA PHE A 74 7.42 -17.94 19.56
C PHE A 74 7.48 -16.79 20.57
N SER A 75 8.60 -16.04 20.60
CA SER A 75 8.81 -14.89 21.48
C SER A 75 8.09 -13.62 20.99
N ASP A 76 8.27 -12.50 21.69
CA ASP A 76 7.71 -11.21 21.31
C ASP A 76 8.28 -10.69 19.96
N PRO A 77 7.55 -9.81 19.23
CA PRO A 77 7.95 -9.35 17.90
C PRO A 77 9.35 -8.73 17.81
N ASN A 78 9.80 -8.05 18.88
CA ASN A 78 11.10 -7.41 18.90
C ASN A 78 12.24 -8.44 19.05
N THR A 79 12.04 -9.43 19.92
CA THR A 79 12.95 -10.58 20.05
C THR A 79 13.02 -11.39 18.75
N ILE A 80 11.90 -11.61 18.06
CA ILE A 80 11.90 -12.27 16.73
C ILE A 80 12.72 -11.45 15.72
N ALA A 81 12.52 -10.14 15.66
CA ALA A 81 13.28 -9.27 14.76
C ALA A 81 14.79 -9.28 15.08
N GLN A 82 15.17 -9.33 16.37
CA GLN A 82 16.57 -9.49 16.80
C GLN A 82 17.16 -10.84 16.36
N ASN A 83 16.41 -11.93 16.56
CA ASN A 83 16.83 -13.27 16.15
C ASN A 83 17.03 -13.36 14.63
N ILE A 84 16.13 -12.78 13.84
CA ILE A 84 16.28 -12.73 12.37
C ILE A 84 17.57 -12.00 11.99
N LEU A 85 17.85 -10.83 12.57
CA LEU A 85 19.06 -10.06 12.25
C LEU A 85 20.34 -10.79 12.68
N PHE A 86 20.32 -11.47 13.82
CA PHE A 86 21.45 -12.27 14.29
C PHE A 86 21.77 -13.42 13.32
N GLU A 87 20.75 -14.14 12.87
CA GLU A 87 20.92 -15.25 11.92
C GLU A 87 21.36 -14.77 10.54
N MET A 88 20.87 -13.62 10.08
CA MET A 88 21.37 -13.02 8.84
C MET A 88 22.84 -12.63 8.92
N LYS A 89 23.30 -12.16 10.10
CA LYS A 89 24.71 -11.89 10.33
C LYS A 89 25.55 -13.16 10.24
N SER A 90 25.06 -14.28 10.78
CA SER A 90 25.70 -15.61 10.63
C SER A 90 25.75 -16.08 9.17
N LEU A 91 24.82 -15.63 8.33
CA LEU A 91 24.80 -15.89 6.89
C LEU A 91 25.69 -14.95 6.06
N GLY A 92 26.35 -13.98 6.70
CA GLY A 92 27.26 -13.02 6.05
C GLY A 92 26.60 -11.71 5.61
N HIS A 93 25.36 -11.44 6.02
CA HIS A 93 24.65 -10.19 5.73
C HIS A 93 24.58 -9.33 7.01
N GLU A 94 25.26 -8.18 7.03
CA GLU A 94 25.22 -7.24 8.14
C GLU A 94 24.33 -6.03 7.80
N TYR A 95 23.44 -5.67 8.73
CA TYR A 95 22.47 -4.59 8.56
C TYR A 95 22.67 -3.48 9.59
N ASP A 96 22.72 -2.24 9.12
CA ASP A 96 22.85 -1.04 9.97
C ASP A 96 21.49 -0.40 10.26
N PHE A 97 20.59 -1.15 10.92
CA PHE A 97 19.31 -0.61 11.41
C PHE A 97 18.78 -1.36 12.64
N PRO A 98 17.95 -0.71 13.49
CA PRO A 98 17.45 -1.34 14.71
C PRO A 98 16.33 -2.37 14.43
N PRO A 99 16.20 -3.43 15.26
CA PRO A 99 15.19 -4.50 15.10
C PRO A 99 13.74 -4.00 15.00
N LEU A 100 13.41 -2.88 15.67
CA LEU A 100 12.08 -2.26 15.62
C LEU A 100 11.63 -1.89 14.21
N LYS A 101 12.55 -1.71 13.26
CA LYS A 101 12.22 -1.43 11.86
C LYS A 101 11.59 -2.63 11.15
N LEU A 102 11.93 -3.86 11.55
CA LEU A 102 11.35 -5.08 11.01
C LEU A 102 9.97 -5.38 11.61
N VAL A 103 9.74 -4.98 12.87
CA VAL A 103 8.46 -5.18 13.58
C VAL A 103 7.28 -4.51 12.85
N LYS A 104 7.55 -3.46 12.06
CA LYS A 104 6.52 -2.81 11.23
C LYS A 104 5.93 -3.74 10.17
N GLY A 105 6.64 -4.78 9.75
CA GLY A 105 6.16 -5.80 8.82
C GLY A 105 6.07 -5.36 7.36
N ALA A 106 6.35 -4.09 7.03
CA ALA A 106 6.38 -3.59 5.66
C ALA A 106 7.41 -2.45 5.51
N GLY A 107 7.84 -2.23 4.26
CA GLY A 107 8.78 -1.20 3.84
C GLY A 107 10.17 -1.75 3.47
N TYR A 108 11.07 -0.81 3.17
CA TYR A 108 12.42 -1.06 2.65
C TYR A 108 13.21 -2.12 3.42
N TYR A 109 13.36 -1.96 4.74
CA TYR A 109 14.16 -2.87 5.56
C TYR A 109 13.65 -4.32 5.55
N VAL A 110 12.33 -4.50 5.44
CA VAL A 110 11.70 -5.83 5.38
C VAL A 110 11.96 -6.46 4.00
N CYS A 111 11.83 -5.67 2.93
CA CYS A 111 12.10 -6.13 1.56
C CYS A 111 13.59 -6.46 1.37
N GLN A 112 14.50 -5.61 1.86
CA GLN A 112 15.94 -5.84 1.78
C GLN A 112 16.36 -7.16 2.43
N VAL A 113 15.94 -7.41 3.68
CA VAL A 113 16.25 -8.66 4.41
C VAL A 113 15.68 -9.88 3.69
N LEU A 114 14.46 -9.75 3.15
CA LEU A 114 13.80 -10.83 2.44
C LEU A 114 14.48 -11.12 1.08
N LEU A 115 14.88 -10.09 0.34
CA LEU A 115 15.57 -10.20 -0.93
C LEU A 115 16.92 -10.90 -0.78
N ASP A 116 17.72 -10.47 0.19
CA ASP A 116 19.02 -11.09 0.50
C ASP A 116 18.88 -12.57 0.86
N LEU A 117 17.89 -12.90 1.71
CA LEU A 117 17.64 -14.28 2.09
C LEU A 117 17.17 -15.14 0.90
N VAL A 118 16.27 -14.61 0.08
CA VAL A 118 15.77 -15.31 -1.11
C VAL A 118 16.89 -15.52 -2.12
N ASN A 119 17.76 -14.53 -2.33
CA ASN A 119 18.94 -14.65 -3.19
C ASN A 119 19.87 -15.77 -2.71
N LEU A 120 20.14 -15.81 -1.41
CA LEU A 120 20.95 -16.86 -0.81
C LEU A 120 20.31 -18.24 -1.00
N THR A 121 19.01 -18.38 -0.73
CA THR A 121 18.29 -19.65 -0.93
C THR A 121 18.29 -20.09 -2.39
N LEU A 122 18.04 -19.15 -3.31
CA LEU A 122 18.03 -19.40 -4.75
C LEU A 122 19.40 -19.91 -5.22
N SER A 123 20.49 -19.26 -4.79
CA SER A 123 21.86 -19.67 -5.15
C SER A 123 22.20 -21.11 -4.71
N LYS A 124 21.64 -21.57 -3.58
CA LYS A 124 21.88 -22.91 -3.05
C LYS A 124 20.98 -24.00 -3.65
N LYS A 125 19.71 -23.68 -3.91
CA LYS A 125 18.68 -24.68 -4.27
C LYS A 125 18.29 -24.66 -5.75
N PHE A 126 18.50 -23.55 -6.45
CA PHE A 126 18.13 -23.41 -7.85
C PHE A 126 19.36 -23.47 -8.74
N LYS A 127 19.35 -24.41 -9.70
CA LYS A 127 20.28 -24.41 -10.82
C LYS A 127 19.45 -24.34 -12.09
N PHE A 128 19.79 -23.41 -12.98
CA PHE A 128 19.22 -23.41 -14.31
C PHE A 128 19.47 -24.77 -14.94
N LYS A 129 18.39 -25.45 -15.31
CA LYS A 129 18.51 -26.67 -16.11
C LYS A 129 19.19 -26.27 -17.41
N LYS A 130 20.22 -27.02 -17.83
CA LYS A 130 20.76 -26.88 -19.18
C LYS A 130 19.57 -26.95 -20.15
N PRO A 131 19.48 -26.05 -21.14
CA PRO A 131 18.40 -26.09 -22.11
C PRO A 131 18.34 -27.50 -22.69
N ILE A 132 17.22 -28.19 -22.45
CA ILE A 132 16.97 -29.50 -23.01
C ILE A 132 16.67 -29.24 -24.48
N GLN A 133 17.70 -29.34 -25.32
CA GLN A 133 17.44 -29.63 -26.72
C GLN A 133 16.74 -30.98 -26.75
N GLU A 134 15.48 -31.00 -27.19
CA GLU A 134 14.75 -32.25 -27.43
C GLU A 134 15.59 -33.10 -28.38
N LYS A 135 16.33 -34.06 -27.81
CA LYS A 135 16.95 -35.12 -28.60
C LYS A 135 15.79 -35.87 -29.25
N SER A 136 15.79 -35.88 -30.58
CA SER A 136 14.95 -36.76 -31.38
C SER A 136 14.99 -38.19 -30.82
N ARG A 137 13.83 -38.84 -30.87
CA ARG A 137 13.39 -40.07 -30.17
C ARG A 137 14.17 -41.37 -30.45
N ASP A 138 15.49 -41.36 -30.71
CA ASP A 138 16.21 -42.57 -31.15
C ASP A 138 17.45 -42.95 -30.32
N GLN A 139 17.56 -42.56 -29.05
CA GLN A 139 18.69 -43.01 -28.22
C GLN A 139 18.29 -43.37 -26.79
N VAL A 140 17.64 -44.53 -26.65
CA VAL A 140 17.70 -45.38 -25.45
C VAL A 140 18.21 -46.76 -25.88
N ALA A 141 19.49 -46.82 -26.20
CA ALA A 141 20.29 -48.04 -26.15
C ALA A 141 21.76 -47.62 -26.25
N ASP A 142 22.42 -47.55 -25.10
CA ASP A 142 23.63 -48.33 -24.80
C ASP A 142 24.50 -47.59 -23.77
N GLU A 143 24.68 -48.21 -22.62
CA GLU A 143 25.63 -47.79 -21.59
C GLU A 143 27.03 -48.22 -22.03
N GLY A 144 28.03 -47.33 -21.94
CA GLY A 144 29.42 -47.78 -22.03
C GLY A 144 30.47 -46.71 -22.31
N ALA A 145 31.22 -46.41 -21.25
CA ALA A 145 32.63 -45.97 -21.28
C ALA A 145 32.95 -44.50 -21.59
N GLY A 146 33.88 -43.96 -20.79
CA GLY A 146 34.86 -43.00 -21.26
C GLY A 146 34.89 -41.65 -20.55
N ASP A 147 35.38 -41.64 -19.31
CA ASP A 147 36.12 -40.52 -18.76
C ASP A 147 37.30 -40.19 -19.69
N ILE A 148 37.32 -38.99 -20.29
CA ILE A 148 38.55 -38.31 -20.73
C ILE A 148 38.33 -36.80 -20.54
N GLY A 149 38.95 -36.27 -19.48
CA GLY A 149 39.28 -34.86 -19.38
C GLY A 149 40.27 -34.44 -20.47
N GLY A 150 40.07 -33.25 -21.01
CA GLY A 150 40.93 -32.67 -22.04
C GLY A 150 40.51 -31.23 -22.29
N ASP A 151 41.09 -30.36 -21.48
CA ASP A 151 41.22 -28.93 -21.70
C ASP A 151 41.85 -28.71 -23.08
N ASP A 152 41.18 -27.98 -23.98
CA ASP A 152 41.90 -27.13 -24.93
C ASP A 152 41.00 -26.01 -25.44
N LYS A 153 41.36 -24.83 -24.98
CA LYS A 153 41.11 -23.56 -25.65
C LYS A 153 41.89 -23.61 -26.97
N ASP A 154 41.23 -23.32 -28.08
CA ASP A 154 41.72 -22.21 -28.88
C ASP A 154 40.69 -21.69 -29.86
N LEU A 155 40.83 -20.38 -30.07
CA LEU A 155 39.93 -19.48 -30.73
C LEU A 155 40.06 -19.56 -32.24
N ILE A 156 38.90 -19.49 -32.87
CA ILE A 156 38.58 -18.95 -34.20
C ILE A 156 39.71 -18.07 -34.79
N GLN A 157 40.19 -18.43 -35.99
CA GLN A 157 40.70 -17.47 -36.95
C GLN A 157 40.14 -17.79 -38.33
N ASP A 158 39.19 -16.95 -38.75
CA ASP A 158 38.64 -16.85 -40.10
C ASP A 158 39.73 -16.35 -41.06
N ASP A 159 40.19 -17.21 -41.97
CA ASP A 159 40.89 -16.77 -43.18
C ASP A 159 39.92 -16.81 -44.36
N ASN A 160 39.35 -15.62 -44.60
CA ASN A 160 38.62 -15.21 -45.78
C ASN A 160 39.55 -15.19 -47.00
N MET A 161 39.70 -16.33 -47.69
CA MET A 161 40.35 -16.42 -49.01
C MET A 161 39.36 -16.02 -50.10
N SER A 162 39.45 -14.76 -50.54
CA SER A 162 38.84 -14.24 -51.76
C SER A 162 39.51 -14.91 -52.97
N ILE A 163 38.78 -15.75 -53.71
CA ILE A 163 39.15 -16.17 -55.06
C ILE A 163 38.50 -15.17 -56.02
N ASP A 164 39.34 -14.27 -56.53
CA ASP A 164 39.08 -13.42 -57.68
C ASP A 164 40.19 -13.71 -58.68
N SER A 165 39.85 -14.33 -59.82
CA SER A 165 40.61 -14.41 -61.07
C SER A 165 39.84 -15.31 -62.06
N GLU A 166 38.73 -14.79 -62.59
CA GLU A 166 38.25 -15.15 -63.93
C GLU A 166 38.91 -14.16 -64.90
N ASP A 167 40.02 -14.56 -65.55
CA ASP A 167 40.53 -13.97 -66.81
C ASP A 167 41.89 -14.61 -67.18
N ASP A 168 41.87 -15.87 -67.63
CA ASP A 168 43.02 -16.42 -68.40
C ASP A 168 42.66 -17.66 -69.26
N LEU A 169 41.46 -17.67 -69.86
CA LEU A 169 40.98 -18.79 -70.70
C LEU A 169 40.67 -18.36 -72.14
N GLU A 170 41.52 -17.54 -72.76
CA GLU A 170 41.27 -17.08 -74.14
C GLU A 170 42.50 -16.99 -75.05
N ASP A 171 43.55 -17.80 -74.83
CA ASP A 171 44.72 -17.82 -75.75
C ASP A 171 45.21 -19.23 -76.17
N ALA A 172 44.36 -20.26 -76.04
CA ALA A 172 44.73 -21.65 -76.38
C ALA A 172 44.04 -22.22 -77.63
N ILE A 173 43.43 -21.39 -78.48
CA ILE A 173 42.75 -21.83 -79.73
C ILE A 173 43.20 -20.95 -80.89
N GLY A 174 44.48 -21.04 -81.25
CA GLY A 174 45.01 -20.16 -82.30
C GLY A 174 46.40 -20.51 -82.81
N ASN A 175 46.73 -21.79 -83.02
CA ASN A 175 47.96 -22.11 -83.76
C ASN A 175 48.03 -23.50 -84.42
N ASP A 176 46.89 -24.08 -84.82
CA ASP A 176 46.82 -25.46 -85.34
C ASP A 176 46.88 -25.57 -86.88
N PHE A 177 47.62 -24.70 -87.57
CA PHE A 177 47.69 -24.73 -89.05
C PHE A 177 49.08 -24.62 -89.68
N GLN A 178 50.14 -24.97 -88.94
CA GLN A 178 51.52 -24.89 -89.47
C GLN A 178 52.50 -25.97 -89.00
N ARG A 179 52.01 -27.15 -88.61
CA ARG A 179 52.89 -28.31 -88.29
C ARG A 179 52.52 -29.57 -89.08
N ALA A 180 52.30 -29.40 -90.39
CA ALA A 180 52.18 -30.50 -91.33
C ALA A 180 53.57 -30.84 -91.93
N ASN A 181 54.45 -31.42 -91.12
CA ASN A 181 55.59 -32.27 -91.54
C ASN A 181 56.52 -32.64 -90.36
N GLU A 182 55.95 -33.06 -89.23
CA GLU A 182 56.68 -33.88 -88.27
C GLU A 182 55.97 -35.21 -88.17
N ILE A 183 56.72 -36.29 -88.39
CA ILE A 183 56.24 -37.65 -88.20
C ILE A 183 55.91 -37.76 -86.71
N ASP A 184 54.62 -37.92 -86.42
CA ASP A 184 54.02 -38.03 -85.09
C ASP A 184 54.58 -39.28 -84.39
N GLU A 185 55.71 -39.13 -83.69
CA GLU A 185 56.34 -40.19 -82.89
C GLU A 185 55.38 -40.74 -81.82
N ASP A 186 54.35 -39.97 -81.45
CA ASP A 186 53.31 -40.34 -80.48
C ASP A 186 52.25 -41.30 -81.04
N LYS A 187 52.25 -41.58 -82.36
CA LYS A 187 51.44 -42.62 -83.00
C LYS A 187 52.22 -43.87 -83.39
N ALA A 188 53.52 -43.95 -83.07
CA ALA A 188 54.27 -45.20 -83.19
C ALA A 188 53.75 -46.22 -82.16
N VAL A 189 53.48 -47.44 -82.59
CA VAL A 189 53.10 -48.54 -81.68
C VAL A 189 54.21 -48.70 -80.65
N ILE A 190 53.90 -48.49 -79.37
CA ILE A 190 54.83 -48.69 -78.26
C ILE A 190 55.18 -50.18 -78.20
N GLU A 191 56.28 -50.58 -78.83
CA GLU A 191 56.83 -51.92 -78.70
C GLU A 191 57.56 -52.03 -77.36
N SER A 192 57.03 -52.85 -76.45
CA SER A 192 57.65 -53.04 -75.15
C SER A 192 58.98 -53.79 -75.29
N LYS A 193 60.08 -53.17 -74.88
CA LYS A 193 61.40 -53.84 -74.72
C LYS A 193 61.44 -54.80 -73.51
N ILE A 194 60.27 -55.10 -72.93
CA ILE A 194 60.13 -55.87 -71.69
C ILE A 194 59.87 -57.32 -72.05
N THR A 195 60.72 -58.22 -71.58
CA THR A 195 60.54 -59.65 -71.82
C THR A 195 59.33 -60.16 -71.02
N PHE A 196 58.57 -61.14 -71.54
CA PHE A 196 57.39 -61.71 -70.86
C PHE A 196 57.62 -62.06 -69.37
N LYS A 197 58.84 -62.50 -69.02
CA LYS A 197 59.24 -62.80 -67.65
C LYS A 197 59.32 -61.56 -66.76
N GLU A 198 59.88 -60.45 -67.26
CA GLU A 198 59.97 -59.17 -66.54
C GLU A 198 58.59 -58.56 -66.34
N TRP A 199 57.72 -58.64 -67.35
CA TRP A 199 56.32 -58.24 -67.22
C TRP A 199 55.58 -59.05 -66.15
N THR A 200 55.78 -60.36 -66.12
CA THR A 200 55.16 -61.24 -65.12
C THR A 200 55.62 -60.89 -63.69
N ILE A 201 56.90 -60.59 -63.50
CA ILE A 201 57.45 -60.17 -62.21
C ILE A 201 56.86 -58.81 -61.81
N GLU A 202 56.73 -57.88 -62.74
CA GLU A 202 56.09 -56.58 -62.47
C GLU A 202 54.61 -56.71 -62.13
N CYS A 203 53.87 -57.58 -62.82
CA CYS A 203 52.49 -57.90 -62.46
C CYS A 203 52.40 -58.50 -61.04
N GLN A 204 53.31 -59.41 -60.67
CA GLN A 204 53.34 -59.99 -59.32
C GLN A 204 53.72 -58.95 -58.25
N ARG A 205 54.60 -58.00 -58.58
CA ARG A 205 55.01 -56.90 -57.68
C ARG A 205 53.89 -55.89 -57.46
N VAL A 206 53.10 -55.60 -58.50
CA VAL A 206 52.02 -54.59 -58.47
C VAL A 206 50.70 -55.20 -57.99
N ALA A 207 50.47 -56.50 -58.16
CA ALA A 207 49.28 -57.21 -57.68
C ALA A 207 48.89 -56.88 -56.22
N PRO A 208 49.79 -56.94 -55.21
CA PRO A 208 49.43 -56.60 -53.84
C PRO A 208 49.13 -55.10 -53.63
N LYS A 209 49.60 -54.22 -54.52
CA LYS A 209 49.31 -52.78 -54.47
C LYS A 209 47.97 -52.42 -55.11
N LEU A 210 47.44 -53.30 -55.96
CA LEU A 210 46.12 -53.18 -56.60
C LEU A 210 45.01 -53.82 -55.78
N VAL A 211 45.35 -54.49 -54.67
CA VAL A 211 44.36 -54.93 -53.70
C VAL A 211 43.84 -53.69 -52.99
N ILE A 212 42.75 -53.14 -53.52
CA ILE A 212 41.94 -52.14 -52.85
C ILE A 212 41.40 -52.82 -51.60
N ASN A 213 42.06 -52.61 -50.47
CA ASN A 213 41.50 -52.95 -49.17
C ASN A 213 40.56 -51.79 -48.82
N PRO A 214 39.22 -51.96 -48.90
CA PRO A 214 38.31 -50.94 -48.40
C PRO A 214 38.52 -50.88 -46.89
N LYS A 215 39.41 -50.00 -46.45
CA LYS A 215 39.37 -49.53 -45.08
C LYS A 215 38.05 -48.78 -44.99
N SER A 216 37.10 -49.31 -44.23
CA SER A 216 35.85 -48.62 -43.91
C SER A 216 36.20 -47.37 -43.13
N ASP A 217 36.57 -46.31 -43.85
CA ASP A 217 36.93 -45.05 -43.25
C ASP A 217 35.61 -44.31 -43.01
N THR A 218 35.34 -43.93 -41.76
CA THR A 218 34.19 -43.10 -41.40
C THR A 218 34.22 -41.72 -42.08
N LYS A 219 35.29 -41.42 -42.84
CA LYS A 219 35.45 -40.28 -43.76
C LYS A 219 34.99 -40.55 -45.20
N GLU A 220 34.33 -41.67 -45.46
CA GLU A 220 33.71 -41.91 -46.76
C GLU A 220 32.55 -40.93 -46.99
N TRP A 221 32.72 -40.02 -47.96
CA TRP A 221 31.67 -39.10 -48.43
C TRP A 221 30.34 -39.80 -48.75
N ARG A 222 30.40 -41.11 -49.07
CA ARG A 222 29.23 -41.97 -49.28
C ARG A 222 28.40 -42.14 -48.01
N SER A 223 29.05 -42.38 -46.87
CA SER A 223 28.40 -42.45 -45.56
C SER A 223 27.72 -41.12 -45.23
N HIS A 224 28.40 -39.99 -45.47
CA HIS A 224 27.82 -38.67 -45.27
C HIS A 224 26.60 -38.40 -46.16
N ILE A 225 26.58 -38.87 -47.42
CA ILE A 225 25.41 -38.75 -48.30
C ILE A 225 24.25 -39.63 -47.81
N GLU A 226 24.53 -40.84 -47.33
CA GLU A 226 23.52 -41.72 -46.73
C GLU A 226 22.92 -41.06 -45.47
N SER A 227 23.77 -40.50 -44.60
CA SER A 227 23.36 -39.71 -43.43
C SER A 227 22.54 -38.48 -43.86
N LEU A 228 22.94 -37.75 -44.91
CA LEU A 228 22.18 -36.60 -45.39
C LEU A 228 20.79 -36.99 -45.90
N LYS A 229 20.66 -38.10 -46.62
CA LYS A 229 19.34 -38.63 -47.06
C LYS A 229 18.46 -38.99 -45.88
N THR A 230 19.02 -39.67 -44.86
CA THR A 230 18.26 -40.00 -43.65
C THR A 230 17.84 -38.76 -42.87
N TYR A 231 18.70 -37.75 -42.72
CA TYR A 231 18.32 -36.47 -42.12
C TYR A 231 17.24 -35.74 -42.95
N GLN A 232 17.36 -35.73 -44.28
CA GLN A 232 16.36 -35.14 -45.16
C GLN A 232 14.99 -35.81 -45.00
N ASP A 233 14.96 -37.14 -44.92
CA ASP A 233 13.72 -37.89 -44.71
C ASP A 233 13.13 -37.65 -43.31
N ASN A 234 13.99 -37.55 -42.30
CA ASN A 234 13.56 -37.19 -40.95
C ASN A 234 12.98 -35.77 -40.89
N ILE A 235 13.62 -34.80 -41.55
CA ILE A 235 13.10 -33.43 -41.66
C ILE A 235 11.76 -33.44 -42.39
N ARG A 236 11.64 -34.14 -43.53
CA ARG A 236 10.38 -34.23 -44.28
C ARG A 236 9.24 -34.86 -43.47
N LYS A 237 9.54 -35.81 -42.58
CA LYS A 237 8.56 -36.43 -41.69
C LYS A 237 8.16 -35.52 -40.51
N GLN A 238 9.12 -34.84 -39.89
CA GLN A 238 8.87 -34.09 -38.64
C GLN A 238 8.41 -32.64 -38.87
N LEU A 239 8.79 -32.02 -39.99
CA LEU A 239 8.46 -30.61 -40.28
C LEU A 239 6.94 -30.35 -40.36
N PRO A 240 6.11 -31.21 -41.00
CA PRO A 240 4.66 -31.00 -41.06
C PRO A 240 3.99 -31.04 -39.67
N ASP A 241 4.43 -31.97 -38.81
CA ASP A 241 3.90 -32.10 -37.45
C ASP A 241 4.24 -30.87 -36.61
N SER A 242 5.47 -30.39 -36.67
CA SER A 242 5.91 -29.18 -35.98
C SER A 242 5.18 -27.93 -36.48
N ARG A 243 4.96 -27.82 -37.79
CA ARG A 243 4.16 -26.75 -38.39
C ARG A 243 2.72 -26.76 -37.88
N THR A 244 2.08 -27.93 -37.86
CA THR A 244 0.70 -28.09 -37.38
C THR A 244 0.58 -27.74 -35.90
N LYS A 245 1.56 -28.14 -35.08
CA LYS A 245 1.61 -27.76 -33.66
C LYS A 245 1.73 -26.26 -33.48
N LEU A 246 2.61 -25.60 -34.24
CA LEU A 246 2.80 -24.15 -34.20
C LEU A 246 1.53 -23.39 -34.63
N GLU A 247 0.87 -23.84 -35.70
CA GLU A 247 -0.37 -23.25 -36.19
C GLU A 247 -1.50 -23.39 -35.16
N ARG A 248 -1.61 -24.56 -34.51
CA ARG A 248 -2.56 -24.77 -33.42
C ARG A 248 -2.30 -23.85 -32.22
N VAL A 249 -1.03 -23.66 -31.84
CA VAL A 249 -0.67 -22.74 -30.76
C VAL A 249 -0.99 -21.29 -31.15
N SER A 250 -0.73 -20.90 -32.40
CA SER A 250 -1.06 -19.58 -32.92
C SER A 250 -2.57 -19.31 -32.88
N GLU A 251 -3.39 -20.27 -33.32
CA GLU A 251 -4.85 -20.16 -33.23
C GLU A 251 -5.34 -20.09 -31.77
N GLN A 252 -4.78 -20.91 -30.89
CA GLN A 252 -5.13 -20.89 -29.47
C GLN A 252 -4.79 -19.54 -28.84
N LEU A 253 -3.61 -18.99 -29.15
CA LEU A 253 -3.20 -17.67 -28.69
C LEU A 253 -4.14 -16.58 -29.23
N GLY A 254 -4.52 -16.66 -30.50
CA GLY A 254 -5.51 -15.75 -31.11
C GLY A 254 -6.86 -15.78 -30.39
N ARG A 255 -7.39 -16.97 -30.08
CA ARG A 255 -8.65 -17.12 -29.32
C ARG A 255 -8.54 -16.55 -27.91
N VAL A 256 -7.41 -16.75 -27.24
CA VAL A 256 -7.17 -16.20 -25.90
C VAL A 256 -7.08 -14.67 -25.96
N LEU A 257 -6.36 -14.10 -26.94
CA LEU A 257 -6.29 -12.66 -27.15
C LEU A 257 -7.66 -12.04 -27.42
N ASP A 258 -8.48 -12.67 -28.26
CA ASP A 258 -9.85 -12.22 -28.52
C ASP A 258 -10.71 -12.27 -27.26
N SER A 259 -10.57 -13.33 -26.46
CA SER A 259 -11.27 -13.47 -25.18
C SER A 259 -10.83 -12.40 -24.18
N ILE A 260 -9.54 -12.12 -24.09
CA ILE A 260 -8.98 -11.06 -23.24
C ILE A 260 -9.50 -9.70 -23.71
N SER A 261 -9.46 -9.41 -25.01
CA SER A 261 -9.97 -8.14 -25.56
C SER A 261 -11.46 -7.94 -25.29
N LYS A 262 -12.27 -8.99 -25.41
CA LYS A 262 -13.70 -8.94 -25.05
C LYS A 262 -13.91 -8.70 -23.55
N SER A 263 -13.13 -9.40 -22.71
CA SER A 263 -13.18 -9.23 -21.26
C SER A 263 -12.79 -7.80 -20.85
N GLU A 264 -11.71 -7.28 -21.43
CA GLU A 264 -11.23 -5.91 -21.19
C GLU A 264 -12.27 -4.87 -21.60
N LYS A 265 -12.86 -5.00 -22.79
CA LYS A 265 -13.96 -4.12 -23.24
C LYS A 265 -15.14 -4.13 -22.27
N ASN A 266 -15.52 -5.32 -21.78
CA ASN A 266 -16.61 -5.47 -20.83
C ASN A 266 -16.26 -4.82 -19.47
N ILE A 267 -15.05 -5.07 -18.95
CA ILE A 267 -14.58 -4.44 -17.71
C ILE A 267 -14.55 -2.93 -17.83
N ASN A 268 -14.04 -2.39 -18.95
CA ASN A 268 -13.99 -0.96 -19.19
C ASN A 268 -15.39 -0.33 -19.27
N SER A 269 -16.35 -1.00 -19.92
CA SER A 269 -17.75 -0.55 -19.95
C SER A 269 -18.35 -0.52 -18.53
N ASN A 270 -18.22 -1.62 -17.78
CA ASN A 270 -18.75 -1.73 -16.43
C ASN A 270 -18.11 -0.72 -15.47
N MET A 271 -16.79 -0.48 -15.58
CA MET A 271 -16.11 0.55 -14.79
C MET A 271 -16.58 1.96 -15.13
N ASN A 272 -16.82 2.25 -16.41
CA ASN A 272 -17.31 3.55 -16.82
C ASN A 272 -18.75 3.79 -16.32
N ASP A 273 -19.62 2.78 -16.41
CA ASP A 273 -21.00 2.85 -15.91
C ASP A 273 -21.03 3.03 -14.39
N MET A 274 -20.27 2.21 -13.66
CA MET A 274 -20.15 2.31 -12.19
C MET A 274 -19.54 3.65 -11.76
N GLY A 275 -18.55 4.15 -12.52
CA GLY A 275 -17.96 5.47 -12.31
C GLY A 275 -18.97 6.60 -12.53
N GLY A 276 -19.86 6.45 -13.51
CA GLY A 276 -20.99 7.35 -13.76
C GLY A 276 -21.98 7.37 -12.59
N GLU A 277 -22.44 6.19 -12.15
CA GLU A 277 -23.34 6.07 -11.01
C GLU A 277 -22.74 6.62 -9.72
N TYR A 278 -21.45 6.38 -9.48
CA TYR A 278 -20.76 6.93 -8.31
C TYR A 278 -20.72 8.46 -8.35
N ARG A 279 -20.40 9.05 -9.51
CA ARG A 279 -20.42 10.51 -9.69
C ARG A 279 -21.82 11.08 -9.44
N GLU A 280 -22.85 10.44 -9.97
CA GLU A 280 -24.24 10.87 -9.77
C GLU A 280 -24.64 10.80 -8.29
N LYS A 281 -24.36 9.69 -7.60
CA LYS A 281 -24.63 9.54 -6.17
C LYS A 281 -23.83 10.53 -5.32
N SER A 282 -22.56 10.78 -5.67
CA SER A 282 -21.71 11.78 -5.01
C SER A 282 -22.30 13.19 -5.16
N GLN A 283 -22.79 13.53 -6.35
CA GLN A 283 -23.46 14.82 -6.59
C GLN A 283 -24.77 14.94 -5.81
N LYS A 284 -25.60 13.88 -5.78
CA LYS A 284 -26.83 13.82 -4.98
C LYS A 284 -26.54 13.98 -3.48
N LEU A 285 -25.50 13.31 -2.97
CA LEU A 285 -25.08 13.45 -1.58
C LEU A 285 -24.65 14.88 -1.25
N LYS A 286 -23.88 15.54 -2.12
CA LYS A 286 -23.52 16.96 -1.95
C LYS A 286 -24.76 17.86 -1.94
N GLN A 287 -25.71 17.63 -2.84
CA GLN A 287 -26.97 18.39 -2.86
C GLN A 287 -27.77 18.20 -1.57
N ILE A 288 -27.93 16.96 -1.10
CA ILE A 288 -28.62 16.66 0.16
C ILE A 288 -27.90 17.30 1.35
N MET A 289 -26.56 17.28 1.37
CA MET A 289 -25.77 17.88 2.45
C MET A 289 -25.93 19.40 2.50
N VAL A 290 -26.02 20.07 1.34
CA VAL A 290 -26.33 21.50 1.27
C VAL A 290 -27.74 21.78 1.82
N VAL A 291 -28.74 21.00 1.40
CA VAL A 291 -30.13 21.14 1.89
C VAL A 291 -30.22 20.88 3.40
N TYR A 292 -29.54 19.86 3.90
CA TYR A 292 -29.46 19.55 5.32
C TYR A 292 -28.83 20.70 6.12
N ASN A 293 -27.72 21.25 5.66
CA ASN A 293 -27.08 22.39 6.32
C ASN A 293 -27.98 23.62 6.35
N ASN A 294 -28.68 23.92 5.25
CA ASN A 294 -29.64 25.01 5.19
C ASN A 294 -30.81 24.81 6.16
N LEU A 295 -31.38 23.60 6.20
CA LEU A 295 -32.47 23.27 7.12
C LEU A 295 -31.99 23.34 8.58
N ASN A 296 -30.79 22.86 8.88
CA ASN A 296 -30.18 22.92 10.20
C ASN A 296 -29.95 24.38 10.65
N SER A 297 -29.49 25.26 9.74
CA SER A 297 -29.39 26.70 10.02
C SER A 297 -30.77 27.30 10.30
N SER A 298 -31.79 26.96 9.49
CA SER A 298 -33.16 27.43 9.70
C SER A 298 -33.75 26.95 11.03
N VAL A 299 -33.50 25.70 11.44
CA VAL A 299 -33.93 25.17 12.75
C VAL A 299 -33.24 25.91 13.89
N LYS A 300 -31.95 26.25 13.76
CA LYS A 300 -31.23 27.06 14.75
C LYS A 300 -31.81 28.47 14.85
N GLU A 301 -32.07 29.11 13.72
CA GLU A 301 -32.71 30.43 13.70
C GLU A 301 -34.09 30.40 14.36
N MET A 302 -34.91 29.39 14.03
CA MET A 302 -36.21 29.21 14.65
C MET A 302 -36.10 28.95 16.16
N GLY A 303 -35.14 28.13 16.60
CA GLY A 303 -34.85 27.89 18.01
C GLY A 303 -34.46 29.17 18.76
N GLU A 304 -33.66 30.04 18.13
CA GLU A 304 -33.31 31.34 18.70
C GLU A 304 -34.52 32.29 18.76
N GLN A 305 -35.38 32.29 17.74
CA GLN A 305 -36.64 33.04 17.77
C GLN A 305 -37.57 32.55 18.90
N TYR A 306 -37.69 31.23 19.11
CA TYR A 306 -38.43 30.67 20.23
C TYR A 306 -37.84 31.10 21.58
N ARG A 307 -36.52 31.06 21.74
CA ARG A 307 -35.85 31.52 22.97
C ARG A 307 -36.15 32.99 23.27
N GLN A 308 -36.05 33.86 22.26
CA GLN A 308 -36.38 35.28 22.40
C GLN A 308 -37.86 35.51 22.74
N LEU A 309 -38.76 34.69 22.18
CA LEU A 309 -40.18 34.78 22.48
C LEU A 309 -40.48 34.32 23.91
N THR A 310 -39.87 33.22 24.37
CA THR A 310 -39.97 32.75 25.76
C THR A 310 -39.45 33.80 26.75
N GLU A 311 -38.31 34.43 26.46
CA GLU A 311 -37.77 35.51 27.31
C GLU A 311 -38.74 36.70 27.36
N LYS A 312 -39.37 37.08 26.24
CA LYS A 312 -40.43 38.11 26.24
C LYS A 312 -41.65 37.68 27.05
N TYR A 313 -42.05 36.42 27.01
CA TYR A 313 -43.14 35.89 27.83
C TYR A 313 -42.80 35.96 29.32
N GLU A 314 -41.61 35.51 29.73
CA GLU A 314 -41.14 35.61 31.13
C GLU A 314 -41.06 37.07 31.60
N GLN A 315 -40.60 37.98 30.75
CA GLN A 315 -40.58 39.42 31.06
C GLN A 315 -42.00 39.98 31.26
N ILE A 316 -42.98 39.54 30.45
CA ILE A 316 -44.38 39.95 30.61
C ILE A 316 -44.96 39.33 31.87
N GLU A 317 -44.69 38.06 32.16
CA GLU A 317 -45.12 37.36 33.37
C GLU A 317 -44.57 38.03 34.63
N SER A 318 -43.28 38.38 34.65
CA SER A 318 -42.66 39.16 35.71
C SER A 318 -43.33 40.53 35.87
N LYS A 319 -43.58 41.27 34.78
CA LYS A 319 -44.30 42.55 34.85
C LYS A 319 -45.74 42.39 35.38
N ILE A 320 -46.43 41.32 35.00
CA ILE A 320 -47.77 41.01 35.50
C ILE A 320 -47.71 40.66 36.98
N ASN A 321 -46.72 39.89 37.42
CA ASN A 321 -46.55 39.55 38.82
C ASN A 321 -46.19 40.78 39.67
N ASP A 322 -45.26 41.63 39.22
CA ASP A 322 -44.92 42.89 39.89
C ASP A 322 -46.13 43.83 39.95
N HIS A 323 -46.91 43.90 38.87
CA HIS A 323 -48.16 44.67 38.87
C HIS A 323 -49.20 44.06 39.80
N GLY A 324 -49.35 42.74 39.80
CA GLY A 324 -50.24 41.99 40.69
C GLY A 324 -49.86 42.18 42.15
N GLU A 325 -48.57 42.12 42.48
CA GLU A 325 -48.04 42.41 43.80
C GLU A 325 -48.34 43.85 44.17
N ASN A 326 -48.03 44.83 43.32
CA ASN A 326 -48.32 46.25 43.57
C ASN A 326 -49.82 46.56 43.73
N VAL A 327 -50.71 45.94 42.94
CA VAL A 327 -52.16 46.13 43.03
C VAL A 327 -52.76 45.40 44.24
N THR A 328 -52.19 44.24 44.61
CA THR A 328 -52.59 43.47 45.80
C THR A 328 -51.96 44.02 47.07
N ASN A 329 -50.91 44.85 46.96
CA ASN A 329 -50.24 45.49 48.08
C ASN A 329 -51.16 46.55 48.71
N THR A 330 -52.05 46.08 49.56
CA THR A 330 -52.89 46.92 50.42
C THR A 330 -52.09 47.53 51.57
N SER A 331 -50.80 47.19 51.74
CA SER A 331 -49.93 47.69 52.82
C SER A 331 -49.86 49.22 52.90
N PRO A 332 -49.72 49.99 51.80
CA PRO A 332 -49.75 51.46 51.86
C PRO A 332 -51.10 51.98 52.37
N VAL A 333 -52.20 51.39 51.91
CA VAL A 333 -53.55 51.74 52.35
C VAL A 333 -53.76 51.41 53.82
N VAL A 334 -53.26 50.25 54.27
CA VAL A 334 -53.30 49.82 55.67
C VAL A 334 -52.44 50.73 56.56
N LYS A 335 -51.25 51.13 56.11
CA LYS A 335 -50.35 52.09 56.81
C LYS A 335 -51.00 53.47 56.96
N ILE A 336 -51.65 53.97 55.92
CA ILE A 336 -52.42 55.23 55.98
C ILE A 336 -53.59 55.08 56.97
N LYS A 337 -54.31 53.96 56.92
CA LYS A 337 -55.42 53.68 57.85
C LYS A 337 -54.96 53.62 59.30
N THR A 338 -53.84 52.96 59.61
CA THR A 338 -53.29 52.89 60.97
C THR A 338 -52.78 54.25 61.45
N ALA A 339 -52.12 55.04 60.60
CA ALA A 339 -51.74 56.42 60.91
C ALA A 339 -52.95 57.29 61.25
N ILE A 340 -54.03 57.20 60.46
CA ILE A 340 -55.30 57.90 60.74
C ILE A 340 -55.90 57.45 62.08
N GLN A 341 -55.86 56.15 62.40
CA GLN A 341 -56.34 55.65 63.69
C GLN A 341 -55.50 56.17 64.86
N LYS A 342 -54.18 56.23 64.70
CA LYS A 342 -53.26 56.80 65.71
C LYS A 342 -53.56 58.27 65.97
N ILE A 343 -53.70 59.07 64.90
CA ILE A 343 -54.08 60.49 65.02
C ILE A 343 -55.43 60.63 65.74
N LYS A 344 -56.42 59.78 65.43
CA LYS A 344 -57.71 59.80 66.14
C LYS A 344 -57.60 59.46 67.63
N THR A 345 -56.73 58.52 68.02
CA THR A 345 -56.49 58.22 69.43
C THR A 345 -55.75 59.36 70.12
N ASP A 346 -54.78 59.99 69.47
CA ASP A 346 -54.02 61.11 70.02
C ASP A 346 -54.93 62.33 70.24
N ILE A 347 -55.84 62.62 69.32
CA ILE A 347 -56.88 63.66 69.49
C ILE A 347 -57.73 63.37 70.74
N LYS A 348 -58.22 62.13 70.91
CA LYS A 348 -59.00 61.77 72.10
C LYS A 348 -58.20 61.92 73.40
N GLN A 349 -56.91 61.58 73.39
CA GLN A 349 -56.03 61.76 74.54
C GLN A 349 -55.79 63.25 74.83
N MET A 350 -55.57 64.06 73.79
CA MET A 350 -55.45 65.51 73.93
C MET A 350 -56.73 66.12 74.47
N ASP A 351 -57.91 65.72 74.00
CA ASP A 351 -59.21 66.17 74.53
C ASP A 351 -59.39 65.84 76.02
N LEU A 352 -58.99 64.63 76.43
CA LEU A 352 -58.96 64.23 77.84
C LEU A 352 -58.01 65.11 78.67
N ARG A 353 -56.80 65.35 78.17
CA ARG A 353 -55.83 66.23 78.84
C ARG A 353 -56.34 67.67 78.94
N ILE A 354 -56.94 68.20 77.87
CA ILE A 354 -57.58 69.52 77.87
C ILE A 354 -58.72 69.54 78.89
N GLY A 355 -59.54 68.48 78.98
CA GLY A 355 -60.60 68.36 79.97
C GLY A 355 -60.09 68.38 81.41
N VAL A 356 -59.03 67.62 81.71
CA VAL A 356 -58.38 67.59 83.04
C VAL A 356 -57.74 68.94 83.34
N LEU A 357 -57.01 69.55 82.40
CA LEU A 357 -56.41 70.88 82.55
C LEU A 357 -57.49 71.93 82.81
N ASN A 358 -58.59 71.91 82.07
CA ASN A 358 -59.74 72.80 82.29
C ASN A 358 -60.35 72.58 83.68
N HIS A 359 -60.50 71.33 84.13
CA HIS A 359 -60.98 71.03 85.48
C HIS A 359 -60.02 71.55 86.56
N THR A 360 -58.71 71.32 86.40
CA THR A 360 -57.66 71.80 87.31
C THR A 360 -57.62 73.33 87.35
N VAL A 361 -57.69 74.01 86.21
CA VAL A 361 -57.76 75.48 86.13
C VAL A 361 -59.06 75.99 86.79
N LEU A 362 -60.19 75.31 86.59
CA LEU A 362 -61.45 75.67 87.22
C LEU A 362 -61.37 75.49 88.75
N GLN A 363 -60.79 74.39 89.23
CA GLN A 363 -60.53 74.16 90.66
C GLN A 363 -59.60 75.21 91.25
N HIS A 364 -58.52 75.58 90.56
CA HIS A 364 -57.63 76.67 90.96
C HIS A 364 -58.34 78.03 90.98
N LYS A 365 -59.22 78.33 90.00
CA LYS A 365 -60.05 79.54 90.02
C LYS A 365 -61.03 79.55 91.20
N LEU A 366 -61.63 78.40 91.51
CA LEU A 366 -62.58 78.28 92.63
C LEU A 366 -61.86 78.37 94.00
N THR A 367 -60.67 77.78 94.15
CA THR A 367 -59.85 77.90 95.36
C THR A 367 -59.21 79.28 95.51
N ALA A 368 -58.77 79.93 94.42
CA ALA A 368 -58.34 81.33 94.45
C ALA A 368 -59.49 82.29 94.83
N LYS A 369 -60.73 81.99 94.42
CA LYS A 369 -61.92 82.74 94.85
C LYS A 369 -62.29 82.48 96.32
N LYS A 370 -61.93 81.30 96.86
CA LYS A 370 -62.14 80.94 98.28
C LYS A 370 -61.06 81.51 99.22
N ASN A 371 -59.86 81.76 98.70
CA ASN A 371 -58.72 82.34 99.43
C ASN A 371 -58.63 83.88 99.35
N TYR A 372 -59.61 84.57 98.74
CA TYR A 372 -59.66 86.03 98.69
C TYR A 372 -60.50 86.67 99.81
N ASP A 373 -60.97 85.86 100.78
CA ASP A 373 -61.88 86.30 101.85
C ASP A 373 -61.37 85.97 103.27
N GLY A 374 -60.05 86.00 103.47
CA GLY A 374 -59.48 85.84 104.81
C GLY A 374 -57.95 85.86 104.86
N SER A 375 -57.42 86.94 105.44
CA SER A 375 -56.04 87.14 105.94
C SER A 375 -54.90 87.14 104.90
N GLY A 376 -54.32 88.33 104.73
CA GLY A 376 -53.09 88.55 103.98
C GLY A 376 -51.83 88.24 104.78
N GLY A 377 -50.72 88.12 104.05
CA GLY A 377 -49.38 88.02 104.61
C GLY A 377 -48.46 87.14 103.76
N GLU A 378 -47.79 87.78 102.80
CA GLU A 378 -46.49 87.45 102.19
C GLU A 378 -46.21 86.01 101.72
N ILE A 379 -46.10 85.85 100.39
CA ILE A 379 -45.40 84.73 99.75
C ILE A 379 -44.25 85.31 98.93
N GLU A 380 -43.04 85.01 99.38
CA GLU A 380 -41.78 85.24 98.69
C GLU A 380 -41.74 84.60 97.29
N HIS A 381 -41.12 85.32 96.37
CA HIS A 381 -40.83 84.89 95.01
C HIS A 381 -39.94 83.63 94.98
N LEU A 382 -40.42 82.56 94.35
CA LEU A 382 -39.58 81.50 93.81
C LEU A 382 -39.72 81.45 92.28
N LYS A 383 -38.64 81.90 91.62
CA LYS A 383 -38.39 81.81 90.19
C LYS A 383 -38.38 80.34 89.75
N VAL A 384 -39.21 79.97 88.79
CA VAL A 384 -39.01 78.75 87.99
C VAL A 384 -38.18 79.14 86.78
N GLY A 385 -36.91 78.73 86.83
CA GLY A 385 -36.00 78.77 85.69
C GLY A 385 -36.42 77.75 84.64
N GLN A 386 -36.71 78.27 83.47
CA GLN A 386 -36.89 77.59 82.21
C GLN A 386 -35.51 77.26 81.62
N LYS A 387 -35.31 76.03 81.13
CA LYS A 387 -34.42 75.62 80.01
C LYS A 387 -34.43 74.09 79.93
N ASP A 388 -35.13 73.52 78.96
CA ASP A 388 -34.66 73.27 77.59
C ASP A 388 -33.82 71.99 77.51
N ASN A 389 -34.39 70.96 76.89
CA ASN A 389 -33.68 70.15 75.90
C ASN A 389 -34.72 69.48 75.00
N ILE A 390 -34.95 70.16 73.88
CA ILE A 390 -35.50 69.62 72.65
C ILE A 390 -34.32 68.96 71.95
N GLU A 391 -34.36 67.65 71.78
CA GLU A 391 -33.59 66.95 70.75
C GLU A 391 -34.27 65.60 70.46
N GLU A 392 -34.15 65.18 69.20
CA GLU A 392 -34.67 63.94 68.59
C GLU A 392 -36.13 63.96 68.08
N LEU A 393 -36.32 64.66 66.96
CA LEU A 393 -37.29 64.30 65.92
C LEU A 393 -36.65 64.44 64.53
N GLU A 394 -35.74 63.54 64.19
CA GLU A 394 -35.39 63.23 62.80
C GLU A 394 -35.18 61.72 62.65
N GLU A 395 -36.27 61.00 62.39
CA GLU A 395 -36.28 59.82 61.51
C GLU A 395 -37.74 59.39 61.32
N PHE A 396 -38.33 59.79 60.19
CA PHE A 396 -39.29 59.00 59.40
C PHE A 396 -39.46 59.60 58.01
#